data_AF-A0A412HSW4-F1
#
_entry.id   AF-A0A412HSW4-F1
#
_cell.length_a   1.000
_cell.length_b   1.000
_cell.length_c   1.000
_cell.angle_alpha   90.00
_cell.angle_beta   90.00
_cell.angle_gamma   90.00
#
_symmetry.space_group_name_H-M   'P 1'
#
loop_
_entity.id
_entity.type
_entity.pdbx_description
1 polymer ?
#
loop_
_entity_poly.entity_id
_entity_poly.type
_entity_poly.pdbx_seq_one_letter_code
_entity_poly.pdbx_strand_id
1 'polypeptide(L)'
;MSQTTQAVVQNLVDRAVKLGDRQLAADIRAFAAQRQFGLVFEHNRPERLRLYGKPIMKGDVVQVLPERGKKEDSNSQLLWLVNTVRGVFL
;
A
#
# COMPACT_ATOMS: atom_id res chain seq x y z
N MET A 1 -2.15 -1.00 15.85
CA MET A 1 -3.28 -1.67 15.17
C MET A 1 -3.66 -3.05 15.73
N SER A 2 -2.92 -3.65 16.68
CA SER A 2 -3.21 -4.99 17.24
C SER A 2 -4.45 -5.06 18.16
N GLN A 3 -4.66 -4.03 19.00
CA GLN A 3 -5.76 -4.01 19.97
C GLN A 3 -7.16 -3.98 19.32
N THR A 4 -7.30 -3.30 18.18
CA THR A 4 -8.58 -3.18 17.45
C THR A 4 -9.02 -4.53 16.87
N THR A 5 -8.09 -5.33 16.36
CA THR A 5 -8.37 -6.68 15.81
C THR A 5 -8.81 -7.65 16.91
N GLN A 6 -8.13 -7.61 18.07
CA GLN A 6 -8.48 -8.45 19.21
C GLN A 6 -9.90 -8.16 19.72
N ALA A 7 -10.29 -6.89 19.79
CA ALA A 7 -11.62 -6.47 20.24
C ALA A 7 -12.73 -6.93 19.28
N VAL A 8 -12.48 -6.87 17.96
CA VAL A 8 -13.42 -7.36 16.94
C VAL A 8 -13.60 -8.87 17.02
N VAL A 9 -12.51 -9.63 17.18
CA VAL A 9 -12.57 -11.09 17.36
C VAL A 9 -13.39 -11.43 18.60
N GLN A 10 -13.16 -10.74 19.72
CA GLN A 10 -13.91 -10.98 20.96
C GLN A 10 -15.41 -10.70 20.77
N ASN A 11 -15.77 -9.60 20.09
CA ASN A 11 -17.16 -9.29 19.81
C ASN A 11 -17.85 -10.38 18.96
N LEU A 12 -17.16 -10.94 17.97
CA LEU A 12 -17.69 -12.02 17.13
C LEU A 12 -17.88 -13.32 17.93
N VAL A 13 -16.95 -13.65 18.82
CA VAL A 13 -17.08 -14.78 19.74
C VAL A 13 -18.29 -14.61 20.65
N ASP A 14 -18.48 -13.41 21.24
CA ASP A 14 -19.61 -13.14 22.13
C ASP A 14 -20.96 -13.27 21.41
N ARG A 15 -21.02 -12.86 20.13
CA ARG A 15 -22.20 -13.03 19.29
C ARG A 15 -22.50 -14.51 19.00
N ALA A 16 -21.48 -15.30 18.68
CA ALA A 16 -21.64 -16.74 18.45
C ALA A 16 -22.13 -17.47 19.72
N VAL A 17 -21.58 -17.10 20.89
CA VAL A 17 -22.03 -17.63 22.19
C VAL A 17 -23.50 -17.24 22.48
N LYS A 18 -23.90 -16.00 22.21
CA LYS A 18 -25.30 -15.56 22.36
C LYS A 18 -26.27 -16.31 21.44
N LEU A 19 -25.81 -16.77 20.28
CA LEU A 19 -26.58 -17.63 19.37
C LEU A 19 -26.62 -19.10 19.82
N GLY A 20 -25.88 -19.47 20.87
CA GLY A 20 -25.76 -20.86 21.34
C GLY A 20 -24.85 -21.73 20.49
N ASP A 21 -24.23 -21.18 19.46
CA ASP A 21 -23.37 -21.91 18.52
C ASP A 21 -21.93 -21.96 19.03
N ARG A 22 -21.63 -23.03 19.77
CA ARG A 22 -20.30 -23.27 20.34
C ARG A 22 -19.25 -23.62 19.29
N GLN A 23 -19.66 -24.22 18.17
CA GLN A 23 -18.75 -24.59 17.09
C GLN A 23 -18.27 -23.33 16.38
N LEU A 24 -19.19 -22.43 16.05
CA LEU A 24 -18.87 -21.14 15.46
C LEU A 24 -17.92 -20.32 16.33
N ALA A 25 -18.13 -20.30 17.65
CA ALA A 25 -17.23 -19.62 18.58
C ALA A 25 -15.82 -20.24 18.62
N ALA A 26 -15.69 -21.56 18.42
CA ALA A 26 -14.40 -22.23 18.32
C ALA A 26 -13.69 -21.92 17.00
N ASP A 27 -14.43 -21.96 15.88
CA ASP A 27 -13.91 -21.69 14.54
C ASP A 27 -13.38 -20.25 14.41
N ILE A 28 -14.09 -19.27 14.99
CA ILE A 28 -13.64 -17.86 15.04
C ILE A 28 -12.31 -17.73 15.79
N ARG A 29 -12.14 -18.42 16.93
CA ARG A 29 -10.89 -18.39 17.71
C ARG A 29 -9.74 -19.04 16.94
N ALA A 30 -9.99 -20.17 16.29
CA ALA A 30 -9.00 -20.85 15.45
C ALA A 30 -8.55 -19.97 14.29
N PHE A 31 -9.50 -19.33 13.58
CA PHE A 31 -9.21 -18.41 12.48
C PHE A 31 -8.39 -17.20 12.94
N ALA A 32 -8.71 -16.62 14.10
CA ALA A 32 -7.96 -15.49 14.66
C ALA A 32 -6.51 -15.89 15.02
N ALA A 33 -6.31 -17.10 15.56
CA ALA A 33 -4.97 -17.62 15.89
C ALA A 33 -4.11 -17.89 14.64
N GLN A 34 -4.71 -18.32 13.53
CA GLN A 34 -4.01 -18.56 12.26
C GLN A 34 -3.41 -17.29 11.63
N ARG A 35 -3.98 -16.11 11.93
CA ARG A 35 -3.44 -14.83 11.43
C ARG A 35 -2.17 -14.36 12.16
N GLN A 36 -1.66 -15.10 13.15
CA GLN A 36 -0.40 -14.75 13.82
C GLN A 36 0.85 -15.08 13.00
N PHE A 37 0.76 -15.94 11.99
CA PHE A 37 1.90 -16.40 11.18
C PHE A 37 1.79 -16.09 9.69
N GLY A 38 0.79 -15.30 9.28
CA GLY A 38 0.69 -14.83 7.92
C GLY A 38 1.62 -13.64 7.74
N LEU A 39 2.64 -13.77 6.89
CA LEU A 39 3.32 -12.63 6.28
C LEU A 39 2.27 -11.55 5.98
N VAL A 40 2.36 -10.42 6.68
CA VAL A 40 1.60 -9.23 6.32
C VAL A 40 2.23 -8.77 5.02
N PHE A 41 1.75 -9.29 3.90
CA PHE A 41 1.94 -8.62 2.63
C PHE A 41 1.19 -7.30 2.80
N GLU A 42 1.91 -6.24 3.18
CA GLU A 42 1.51 -4.93 2.71
C GLU A 42 1.29 -5.10 1.21
N HIS A 43 0.16 -4.61 0.68
CA HIS A 43 0.07 -4.50 -0.76
C HIS A 43 1.27 -3.65 -1.13
N ASN A 44 2.30 -4.29 -1.69
CA ASN A 44 3.50 -3.66 -2.17
C ASN A 44 3.01 -2.88 -3.38
N ARG A 45 2.32 -1.76 -3.13
CA ARG A 45 2.14 -0.72 -4.12
C ARG A 45 3.58 -0.39 -4.45
N PRO A 46 4.04 -0.59 -5.69
CA PRO A 46 5.39 -0.20 -6.00
C PRO A 46 5.52 1.26 -5.55
N GLU A 47 6.42 1.51 -4.60
CA GLU A 47 6.93 2.85 -4.40
C GLU A 47 7.31 3.31 -5.81
N ARG A 48 6.68 4.40 -6.28
CA ARG A 48 6.74 4.81 -7.70
C ARG A 48 8.17 4.65 -8.22
N LEU A 49 8.36 3.71 -9.14
CA LEU A 49 9.67 3.31 -9.62
C LEU A 49 10.15 4.32 -10.66
N ARG A 50 11.32 4.94 -10.45
CA ARG A 50 12.00 5.72 -11.48
C ARG A 50 12.60 4.74 -12.50
N LEU A 51 12.02 4.67 -13.70
CA LEU A 51 12.50 3.83 -14.80
C LEU A 51 13.59 4.56 -15.59
N TYR A 52 14.85 4.29 -15.28
CA TYR A 52 15.99 4.81 -16.05
C TYR A 52 15.97 4.25 -17.48
N GLY A 53 16.24 5.10 -18.48
CA GLY A 53 16.30 4.70 -19.89
C GLY A 53 14.95 4.54 -20.59
N LYS A 54 13.82 4.63 -19.87
CA LYS A 54 12.50 4.69 -20.50
C LYS A 54 12.34 6.06 -21.19
N PRO A 55 12.03 6.10 -22.50
CA PRO A 55 11.63 7.34 -23.15
C PRO A 55 10.36 7.92 -22.50
N ILE A 56 10.34 9.24 -22.27
CA ILE A 56 9.22 9.92 -21.63
C ILE A 56 8.04 10.00 -22.61
N MET A 57 6.85 9.60 -22.17
CA MET A 57 5.62 9.63 -22.97
C MET A 57 4.57 10.57 -22.37
N LYS A 58 3.62 11.01 -23.21
CA LYS A 58 2.42 11.71 -22.73
C LYS A 58 1.67 10.81 -21.74
N GLY A 59 1.27 11.36 -20.60
CA GLY A 59 0.60 10.64 -19.52
C GLY A 59 1.53 10.03 -18.47
N ASP A 60 2.85 10.08 -18.69
CA ASP A 60 3.80 9.68 -17.65
C ASP A 60 3.75 10.64 -16.46
N VAL A 61 3.93 10.08 -15.27
CA VAL A 61 4.17 10.85 -14.04
C VAL A 61 5.67 10.90 -13.81
N VAL A 62 6.25 12.09 -13.88
CA VAL A 62 7.69 12.31 -13.81
C VAL A 62 8.06 13.24 -12.67
N GLN A 63 9.33 13.21 -12.27
CA GLN A 63 9.92 14.17 -11.35
C GLN A 63 11.03 14.92 -12.10
N VAL A 64 11.04 16.25 -11.97
CA VAL A 64 12.10 17.09 -12.55
C VAL A 64 13.18 17.26 -11.50
N LEU A 65 14.35 16.66 -11.74
CA LEU A 65 15.48 16.76 -10.82
C LEU A 65 16.20 18.12 -10.98
N PRO A 66 16.82 18.63 -9.90
CA PRO A 66 17.66 19.82 -10.00
C PRO A 66 18.91 19.53 -10.85
N GLU A 67 19.61 20.59 -11.23
CA GLU A 67 20.91 20.45 -11.90
C GLU A 67 21.87 19.60 -11.06
N ARG A 68 22.74 18.86 -11.74
CA ARG A 68 23.74 17.99 -11.09
C ARG A 68 24.56 18.80 -10.08
N GLY A 69 24.62 18.32 -8.84
CA GLY A 69 25.36 18.96 -7.75
C GLY A 69 24.54 19.95 -6.92
N LYS A 70 23.32 20.29 -7.33
CA LYS A 70 22.37 21.05 -6.51
C LYS A 70 21.49 20.10 -5.70
N LYS A 71 21.11 20.53 -4.49
CA LYS A 71 20.17 19.80 -3.64
C LYS A 71 18.75 19.93 -4.19
N GLU A 72 17.90 18.96 -3.86
CA GLU A 72 16.46 19.04 -4.12
C GLU A 72 15.87 20.25 -3.40
N ASP A 73 15.03 20.99 -4.12
CA ASP A 73 14.19 22.06 -3.61
C ASP A 73 12.71 21.65 -3.62
N SER A 74 11.85 22.53 -3.10
CA SER A 74 10.40 22.29 -3.03
C SER A 74 9.75 21.99 -4.38
N ASN A 75 10.32 22.50 -5.49
CA ASN A 75 9.79 22.26 -6.83
C ASN A 75 10.21 20.88 -7.37
N SER A 76 11.45 20.48 -7.11
CA SER A 76 11.97 19.17 -7.51
C SER A 76 11.34 18.01 -6.76
N GLN A 77 10.72 18.25 -5.60
CA GLN A 77 9.96 17.25 -4.83
C GLN A 77 8.56 16.97 -5.42
N LEU A 78 8.09 17.82 -6.35
CA LEU A 78 6.80 17.66 -7.00
C LEU A 78 6.84 16.63 -8.11
N LEU A 79 5.69 16.00 -8.33
CA LEU A 79 5.43 15.11 -9.45
C LEU A 79 4.58 15.82 -10.49
N TRP A 80 4.92 15.58 -11.75
CA TRP A 80 4.32 16.25 -12.90
C TRP A 80 3.70 15.21 -13.83
N LEU A 81 2.48 15.48 -14.28
CA LEU A 81 1.86 14.72 -15.36
C LEU A 81 2.30 15.30 -16.71
N VAL A 82 2.87 14.46 -17.57
CA VAL A 82 3.32 14.90 -18.90
C VAL A 82 2.12 15.11 -19.81
N ASN A 83 1.78 16.37 -20.10
CA ASN A 83 0.67 16.71 -21.00
C ASN A 83 1.05 16.62 -22.48
N THR A 84 2.28 16.96 -22.84
CA THR A 84 2.78 16.94 -24.22
C THR A 84 4.30 16.82 -24.19
N VAL A 85 4.86 16.00 -25.08
CA VAL A 85 6.30 15.92 -25.35
C VAL A 85 6.53 16.52 -26.73
N ARG A 86 7.45 17.47 -26.86
CA ARG A 86 7.83 18.06 -28.15
C ARG A 86 9.32 17.82 -28.39
N GLY A 87 9.64 17.20 -29.52
CA GLY A 87 10.99 16.77 -29.86
C GLY A 87 11.09 15.25 -30.03
N VAL A 88 12.08 14.80 -30.79
CA VAL A 88 12.42 13.38 -30.96
C VAL A 88 13.61 13.09 -30.03
N PHE A 89 13.43 12.15 -29.11
CA PHE A 89 14.58 11.53 -28.44
C PHE A 89 15.08 10.42 -29.35
N LEU A 90 16.25 10.62 -29.99
CA LEU A 90 17.01 9.57 -30.66
C LEU A 90 17.63 8.63 -29.62
#